data_AF-A0A7V7C375-F1
#
_entry.id   AF-A0A7V7C375-F1
#
_cell.length_a   1.000
_cell.length_b   1.000
_cell.length_c   1.000
_cell.angle_alpha   90.00
_cell.angle_beta   90.00
_cell.angle_gamma   90.00
#
_symmetry.space_group_name_H-M   'P 1'
#
loop_
_entity.id
_entity.type
_entity.pdbx_description
1 polymer ?
#
loop_
_entity_poly.entity_id
_entity_poly.type
_entity_poly.pdbx_seq_one_letter_code
_entity_poly.pdbx_strand_id
1 'polypeptide(L)'
;MRVFFKSVKFISRFLLALLICLFIFILNGAFEHFVAQDRIEEFKARAVGEPVKDERIPNTYYYRVPAREDEDTSRNIFNFQKRLIGAKADIITSNRNPLREFPILRELVAPFAKYFYLGHTSINSEEDGSRVIETIGNSIWSNNKVRESSNTWLTSEESPGSEYSSPMIIGLRIKGTTAEQRDRMIDYARSKIGYHYNYTFLFNRAN
;
A
#
# COMPACT_ATOMS: atom_id res chain seq x y z
N MET A 1 34.72 -19.55 32.80
CA MET A 1 33.58 -18.98 33.56
C MET A 1 33.33 -17.48 33.30
N ARG A 2 34.32 -16.58 33.47
CA ARG A 2 34.14 -15.12 33.33
C ARG A 2 33.76 -14.63 31.91
N VAL A 3 34.30 -15.28 30.87
CA VAL A 3 33.97 -14.98 29.45
C VAL A 3 32.54 -15.42 29.12
N PHE A 4 32.13 -16.60 29.57
CA PHE A 4 30.77 -17.12 29.42
C PHE A 4 29.72 -16.16 30.00
N PHE A 5 29.92 -15.66 31.24
CA PHE A 5 29.01 -14.68 31.84
C PHE A 5 28.96 -13.34 31.10
N LYS A 6 30.08 -12.87 30.52
CA LYS A 6 30.10 -11.67 29.68
C LYS A 6 29.31 -11.87 28.38
N SER A 7 29.47 -13.03 27.73
CA SER A 7 28.73 -13.37 26.51
C SER A 7 27.23 -13.50 26.78
N VAL A 8 26.82 -14.18 27.85
CA VAL A 8 25.40 -14.27 28.26
C VAL A 8 24.83 -12.89 28.50
N LYS A 9 25.52 -12.03 29.26
CA LYS A 9 25.07 -10.65 29.53
C LYS A 9 24.94 -9.81 28.26
N PHE A 10 25.86 -9.98 27.30
CA PHE A 10 25.78 -9.31 26.01
C PHE A 10 24.57 -9.79 25.20
N ILE A 11 24.37 -11.10 25.07
CA ILE A 11 23.23 -11.69 24.36
C ILE A 11 21.91 -11.24 25.00
N SER A 12 21.80 -11.27 26.34
CA SER A 12 20.58 -10.82 27.03
C SER A 12 20.29 -9.34 26.77
N ARG A 13 21.31 -8.48 26.74
CA ARG A 13 21.13 -7.04 26.42
C ARG A 13 20.72 -6.83 24.97
N PHE A 14 21.31 -7.58 24.04
CA PHE A 14 20.94 -7.53 22.64
C PHE A 14 19.49 -7.98 22.42
N LEU A 15 19.09 -9.11 23.02
CA LEU A 15 17.71 -9.59 22.98
C LEU A 15 16.73 -8.61 23.61
N LEU A 16 17.10 -7.98 24.74
CA LEU A 16 16.28 -6.95 25.35
C LEU A 16 16.11 -5.75 24.42
N ALA A 17 17.18 -5.28 23.77
CA ALA A 17 17.09 -4.20 22.80
C ALA A 17 16.17 -4.56 21.62
N LEU A 18 16.29 -5.79 21.09
CA LEU A 18 15.42 -6.30 20.02
C LEU A 18 13.95 -6.37 20.47
N LEU A 19 13.68 -6.82 21.69
CA LEU A 19 12.32 -6.85 22.25
C LEU A 19 11.76 -5.45 22.46
N ILE A 20 12.56 -4.48 22.89
CA ILE A 20 12.14 -3.07 23.01
C ILE A 20 11.78 -2.52 21.63
N CYS A 21 12.62 -2.74 20.61
CA CYS A 21 12.32 -2.33 19.23
C CYS A 21 11.03 -2.97 18.71
N LEU A 22 10.84 -4.28 18.94
CA LEU A 22 9.63 -5.00 18.56
C LEU A 22 8.40 -4.45 19.29
N PHE A 23 8.51 -4.16 20.58
CA PHE A 23 7.44 -3.57 21.38
C PHE A 23 7.04 -2.18 20.86
N ILE A 24 8.02 -1.32 20.59
CA ILE A 24 7.79 0.01 19.99
C ILE A 24 7.10 -0.13 18.63
N PHE A 25 7.56 -1.05 17.78
CA PHE A 25 6.95 -1.34 16.48
C PHE A 25 5.48 -1.77 16.62
N ILE A 26 5.17 -2.67 17.56
CA ILE A 26 3.80 -3.12 17.82
C ILE A 26 2.92 -1.98 18.32
N LEU A 27 3.41 -1.16 19.27
CA LEU A 27 2.65 -0.02 19.78
C LEU A 27 2.36 1.01 18.70
N ASN A 28 3.35 1.38 17.90
CA ASN A 28 3.18 2.34 16.81
C ASN A 28 2.21 1.80 15.76
N GLY A 29 2.38 0.56 15.32
CA GLY A 29 1.48 -0.07 14.35
C GLY A 29 0.04 -0.15 14.85
N ALA A 30 -0.17 -0.44 16.14
CA ALA A 30 -1.49 -0.44 16.75
C ALA A 30 -2.10 0.97 16.80
N PHE A 31 -1.32 2.00 17.13
CA PHE A 31 -1.79 3.38 17.13
C PHE A 31 -2.17 3.86 15.71
N GLU A 32 -1.31 3.60 14.72
CA GLU A 32 -1.56 3.92 13.32
C GLU A 32 -2.80 3.21 12.78
N HIS A 33 -3.04 1.97 13.21
CA HIS A 33 -4.25 1.23 12.86
C HIS A 33 -5.52 2.01 13.23
N PHE A 34 -5.60 2.48 14.49
CA PHE A 34 -6.76 3.20 14.97
C PHE A 34 -6.96 4.51 14.22
N VAL A 35 -5.88 5.26 13.98
CA VAL A 35 -5.94 6.51 13.21
C VAL A 35 -6.44 6.25 11.79
N ALA A 36 -5.90 5.25 11.10
CA ALA A 36 -6.32 4.93 9.73
C ALA A 36 -7.77 4.44 9.67
N GLN A 37 -8.18 3.55 10.59
CA GLN A 37 -9.56 3.07 10.68
C GLN A 37 -10.55 4.20 10.96
N ASP A 38 -10.23 5.12 11.87
CA ASP A 38 -11.05 6.30 12.13
C ASP A 38 -11.29 7.10 10.84
N ARG A 39 -10.24 7.34 10.05
CA ARG A 39 -10.38 8.04 8.75
C ARG A 39 -11.18 7.26 7.71
N ILE A 40 -11.07 5.94 7.69
CA ILE A 40 -11.83 5.08 6.77
C ILE A 40 -13.30 5.06 7.16
N GLU A 41 -13.61 4.92 8.45
CA GLU A 41 -15.00 4.97 8.92
C GLU A 41 -15.60 6.36 8.74
N GLU A 42 -14.83 7.44 8.97
CA GLU A 42 -15.24 8.82 8.65
C GLU A 42 -15.55 8.98 7.15
N PHE A 43 -14.73 8.39 6.27
CA PHE A 43 -14.98 8.38 4.83
C PHE A 43 -16.26 7.58 4.48
N LYS A 44 -16.42 6.38 5.03
CA LYS A 44 -17.58 5.51 4.79
C LYS A 44 -18.88 6.07 5.34
N ALA A 45 -18.85 6.74 6.49
CA ALA A 45 -20.01 7.36 7.11
C ALA A 45 -20.63 8.47 6.26
N ARG A 46 -19.88 9.02 5.30
CA ARG A 46 -20.40 9.98 4.31
C ARG A 46 -21.18 9.32 3.18
N ALA A 47 -21.16 7.99 3.04
CA ALA A 47 -21.87 7.31 1.97
C ALA A 47 -23.37 7.66 1.98
N VAL A 48 -23.92 7.94 0.81
CA VAL A 48 -25.33 8.30 0.64
C VAL A 48 -26.00 7.49 -0.47
N GLY A 49 -27.30 7.26 -0.32
CA GLY A 49 -28.12 6.52 -1.27
C GLY A 49 -27.93 5.00 -1.22
N GLU A 50 -28.68 4.31 -2.07
CA GLU A 50 -28.56 2.85 -2.22
C GLU A 50 -27.26 2.50 -2.97
N PRO A 51 -26.55 1.43 -2.58
CA PRO A 51 -25.36 0.99 -3.28
C PRO A 51 -25.67 0.52 -4.70
N VAL A 52 -24.77 0.84 -5.63
CA VAL A 52 -24.81 0.34 -7.00
C VAL A 52 -24.15 -1.03 -7.05
N LYS A 53 -24.91 -2.06 -7.41
CA LYS A 53 -24.38 -3.41 -7.58
C LYS A 53 -23.49 -3.50 -8.82
N ASP A 54 -22.36 -4.18 -8.70
CA ASP A 54 -21.55 -4.55 -9.86
C ASP A 54 -22.18 -5.70 -10.62
N GLU A 55 -22.40 -5.51 -11.93
CA GLU A 55 -23.01 -6.54 -12.78
C GLU A 55 -22.01 -7.61 -13.24
N ARG A 56 -20.71 -7.33 -13.18
CA ARG A 56 -19.64 -8.21 -13.66
C ARG A 56 -19.02 -9.04 -12.53
N ILE A 57 -18.98 -8.51 -11.31
CA ILE A 57 -18.38 -9.16 -10.14
C ILE A 57 -19.48 -9.47 -9.10
N PRO A 58 -19.78 -10.76 -8.82
CA PRO A 58 -20.76 -11.14 -7.83
C PRO A 58 -20.49 -10.52 -6.46
N ASN A 59 -21.56 -10.13 -5.75
CA ASN A 59 -21.52 -9.58 -4.39
C ASN A 59 -20.65 -8.31 -4.22
N THR A 60 -20.37 -7.59 -5.30
CA THR A 60 -19.65 -6.31 -5.25
C THR A 60 -20.62 -5.15 -5.34
N TYR A 61 -20.42 -4.14 -4.50
CA TYR A 61 -21.30 -2.99 -4.35
C TYR A 61 -20.48 -1.72 -4.22
N TYR A 62 -20.92 -0.65 -4.88
CA TYR A 62 -20.29 0.66 -4.83
C TYR A 62 -21.19 1.66 -4.15
N TYR A 63 -20.63 2.35 -3.16
CA TYR A 63 -21.31 3.41 -2.42
C TYR A 63 -20.86 4.77 -2.94
N ARG A 64 -21.82 5.67 -3.16
CA ARG A 64 -21.51 7.04 -3.51
C ARG A 64 -21.09 7.81 -2.26
N VAL A 65 -19.86 8.31 -2.26
CA VAL A 65 -19.35 9.18 -1.20
C VAL A 65 -19.28 10.63 -1.74
N PRO A 66 -20.06 11.57 -1.20
CA PRO A 66 -20.02 12.96 -1.61
C PRO A 66 -18.71 13.59 -1.16
N ALA A 67 -18.07 14.33 -2.07
CA ALA A 67 -16.83 15.03 -1.78
C ALA A 67 -17.04 16.18 -0.79
N ARG A 68 -16.02 16.48 0.02
CA ARG A 68 -15.94 17.72 0.81
C ARG A 68 -15.57 18.89 -0.10
N GLU A 69 -15.82 20.12 0.37
CA GLU A 69 -15.52 21.36 -0.36
C GLU A 69 -14.03 21.45 -0.77
N ASP A 70 -13.14 20.87 0.01
CA ASP A 70 -11.69 20.91 -0.20
C ASP A 70 -11.12 19.63 -0.87
N GLU A 71 -11.97 18.71 -1.32
CA GLU A 71 -11.55 17.49 -2.03
C GLU A 71 -11.53 17.69 -3.56
N ASP A 72 -10.44 17.30 -4.20
CA ASP A 72 -10.27 17.43 -5.66
C ASP A 72 -11.09 16.40 -6.44
N THR A 73 -12.21 16.85 -7.00
CA THR A 73 -13.12 16.08 -7.86
C THR A 73 -12.91 16.31 -9.36
N SER A 74 -11.92 17.11 -9.75
CA SER A 74 -11.72 17.51 -11.16
C SER A 74 -11.20 16.37 -12.05
N ARG A 75 -10.67 15.30 -11.45
CA ARG A 75 -10.02 14.18 -12.14
C ARG A 75 -10.63 12.85 -11.72
N ASN A 76 -10.55 11.88 -12.62
CA ASN A 76 -11.09 10.53 -12.41
C ASN A 76 -10.64 9.92 -11.08
N ILE A 77 -11.57 9.32 -10.35
CA ILE A 77 -11.30 8.57 -9.11
C ILE A 77 -11.44 7.07 -9.37
N PHE A 78 -12.41 6.69 -10.21
CA PHE A 78 -12.64 5.30 -10.58
C PHE A 78 -13.33 5.20 -11.94
N ASN A 79 -12.73 4.44 -12.86
CA ASN A 79 -13.32 4.09 -14.15
C ASN A 79 -13.89 2.67 -14.09
N PHE A 80 -15.22 2.56 -14.02
CA PHE A 80 -15.94 1.28 -13.93
C PHE A 80 -15.69 0.37 -15.13
N GLN A 81 -15.64 0.92 -16.33
CA GLN A 81 -15.54 0.13 -17.56
C GLN A 81 -14.16 -0.51 -17.71
N LYS A 82 -13.11 0.25 -17.41
CA LYS A 82 -11.70 -0.16 -17.52
C LYS A 82 -11.13 -0.77 -16.23
N ARG A 83 -11.86 -0.70 -15.10
CA ARG A 83 -11.40 -1.11 -13.77
C ARG A 83 -10.12 -0.39 -13.31
N LEU A 84 -10.02 0.90 -13.64
CA LEU A 84 -8.86 1.73 -13.28
C LEU A 84 -9.21 2.67 -12.12
N ILE A 85 -8.33 2.72 -11.12
CA ILE A 85 -8.47 3.59 -9.95
C ILE A 85 -7.49 4.76 -9.99
N GLY A 86 -7.98 5.93 -9.61
CA GLY A 86 -7.24 7.18 -9.57
C GLY A 86 -6.90 7.78 -10.93
N ALA A 87 -6.08 8.83 -10.87
CA ALA A 87 -5.51 9.58 -11.97
C ALA A 87 -4.02 9.89 -11.66
N LYS A 88 -3.34 10.61 -12.56
CA LYS A 88 -1.91 10.97 -12.41
C LYS A 88 -1.62 11.53 -11.02
N ALA A 89 -0.50 11.09 -10.43
CA ALA A 89 0.00 11.46 -9.10
C ALA A 89 -0.88 11.02 -7.92
N ASP A 90 -1.98 10.30 -8.15
CA ASP A 90 -2.66 9.62 -7.06
C ASP A 90 -1.82 8.44 -6.58
N ILE A 91 -1.83 8.23 -5.27
CA ILE A 91 -1.12 7.14 -4.61
C ILE A 91 -2.14 6.05 -4.30
N ILE A 92 -1.87 4.81 -4.70
CA ILE A 92 -2.71 3.67 -4.38
C ILE A 92 -1.96 2.84 -3.35
N THR A 93 -2.60 2.53 -2.24
CA THR A 93 -2.02 1.70 -1.17
C THR A 93 -2.97 0.60 -0.74
N SER A 94 -2.42 -0.47 -0.16
CA SER A 94 -3.22 -1.50 0.50
C SER A 94 -2.53 -2.10 1.70
N ASN A 95 -3.32 -2.75 2.54
CA ASN A 95 -2.87 -3.63 3.61
C ASN A 95 -2.59 -5.08 3.12
N ARG A 96 -2.29 -5.23 1.84
CA ARG A 96 -2.02 -6.52 1.19
C ARG A 96 -0.69 -7.08 1.68
N ASN A 97 -0.69 -8.28 2.26
CA ASN A 97 0.54 -8.92 2.71
C ASN A 97 1.54 -9.06 1.53
N PRO A 98 2.70 -8.38 1.58
CA PRO A 98 3.67 -8.41 0.48
C PRO A 98 4.33 -9.78 0.31
N LEU A 99 4.26 -10.64 1.34
CA LEU A 99 4.84 -11.98 1.38
C LEU A 99 3.79 -13.09 1.19
N ARG A 100 2.59 -12.74 0.68
CA ARG A 100 1.47 -13.68 0.48
C ARG A 100 1.80 -14.87 -0.44
N GLU A 101 2.82 -14.75 -1.28
CA GLU A 101 3.24 -15.83 -2.19
C GLU A 101 4.03 -16.95 -1.48
N PHE A 102 4.53 -16.70 -0.27
CA PHE A 102 5.28 -17.68 0.52
C PHE A 102 4.42 -18.25 1.65
N PRO A 103 4.04 -19.55 1.66
CA PRO A 103 3.04 -20.10 2.59
C PRO A 103 3.30 -19.80 4.07
N ILE A 104 4.53 -19.97 4.55
CA ILE A 104 4.87 -19.74 5.96
C ILE A 104 4.81 -18.24 6.31
N LEU A 105 5.30 -17.38 5.41
CA LEU A 105 5.32 -15.92 5.64
C LEU A 105 3.94 -15.30 5.42
N ARG A 106 3.09 -15.91 4.59
CA ARG A 106 1.68 -15.55 4.40
C ARG A 106 0.98 -15.51 5.76
N GLU A 107 1.03 -16.61 6.50
CA GLU A 107 0.37 -16.74 7.79
C GLU A 107 1.03 -15.88 8.87
N LEU A 108 2.36 -15.87 8.92
CA LEU A 108 3.09 -15.13 9.95
C LEU A 108 2.91 -13.61 9.81
N VAL A 109 2.86 -13.08 8.58
CA VAL A 109 2.81 -11.64 8.30
C VAL A 109 1.38 -11.13 8.09
N ALA A 110 0.41 -12.01 7.84
CA ALA A 110 -0.99 -11.61 7.62
C ALA A 110 -1.58 -10.72 8.74
N PRO A 111 -1.38 -11.00 10.05
CA PRO A 111 -1.88 -10.11 11.10
C PRO A 111 -1.23 -8.73 11.03
N PHE A 112 0.07 -8.66 10.83
CA PHE A 112 0.79 -7.38 10.72
C PHE A 112 0.37 -6.59 9.49
N ALA A 113 0.18 -7.25 8.35
CA ALA A 113 -0.35 -6.61 7.15
C ALA A 113 -1.74 -6.00 7.40
N LYS A 114 -2.65 -6.80 7.96
CA LYS A 114 -4.04 -6.39 8.24
C LYS A 114 -4.13 -5.24 9.25
N TYR A 115 -3.43 -5.36 10.38
CA TYR A 115 -3.56 -4.41 11.49
C TYR A 115 -2.66 -3.21 11.31
N PHE A 116 -1.41 -3.36 10.89
CA PHE A 116 -0.46 -2.24 10.82
C PHE A 116 -0.43 -1.55 9.44
N TYR A 117 -1.42 -1.82 8.57
CA TYR A 117 -1.47 -1.30 7.21
C TYR A 117 -0.17 -1.53 6.42
N LEU A 118 0.50 -2.64 6.70
CA LEU A 118 1.70 -3.03 5.98
C LEU A 118 1.29 -3.72 4.70
N GLY A 119 1.56 -3.08 3.58
CA GLY A 119 1.36 -3.73 2.30
C GLY A 119 2.14 -3.10 1.19
N HIS A 120 1.45 -2.74 0.12
CA HIS A 120 2.06 -2.27 -1.11
C HIS A 120 1.56 -0.88 -1.45
N THR A 121 2.37 -0.11 -2.17
CA THR A 121 2.01 1.22 -2.61
C THR A 121 2.56 1.48 -4.00
N SER A 122 1.78 2.20 -4.81
CA SER A 122 2.15 2.66 -6.14
C SER A 122 1.72 4.11 -6.33
N ILE A 123 2.26 4.76 -7.37
CA ILE A 123 1.79 6.07 -7.84
C ILE A 123 1.31 5.97 -9.28
N ASN A 124 0.13 6.52 -9.59
CA ASN A 124 -0.38 6.59 -10.95
C ASN A 124 0.45 7.59 -11.77
N SER A 125 0.88 7.17 -12.96
CA SER A 125 1.75 7.94 -13.85
C SER A 125 1.00 8.65 -14.98
N GLU A 126 -0.23 8.20 -15.29
CA GLU A 126 -1.03 8.72 -16.40
C GLU A 126 -2.34 9.33 -15.91
N GLU A 127 -2.86 10.33 -16.62
CA GLU A 127 -4.07 11.07 -16.23
C GLU A 127 -5.31 10.18 -16.12
N ASP A 128 -5.39 9.13 -16.94
CA ASP A 128 -6.50 8.17 -16.92
C ASP A 128 -6.33 7.05 -15.88
N GLY A 129 -5.20 7.04 -15.15
CA GLY A 129 -4.87 6.02 -14.16
C GLY A 129 -4.46 4.67 -14.76
N SER A 130 -4.19 4.59 -16.07
CA SER A 130 -3.89 3.32 -16.77
C SER A 130 -2.54 2.71 -16.40
N ARG A 131 -1.58 3.51 -15.91
CA ARG A 131 -0.24 3.05 -15.56
C ARG A 131 0.19 3.52 -14.19
N VAL A 132 0.92 2.66 -13.49
CA VAL A 132 1.48 2.90 -12.16
C VAL A 132 2.99 2.73 -12.18
N ILE A 133 3.68 3.49 -11.33
CA ILE A 133 5.10 3.29 -11.02
C ILE A 133 5.18 2.67 -9.63
N GLU A 134 5.85 1.53 -9.52
CA GLU A 134 5.95 0.75 -8.29
C GLU A 134 7.17 -0.15 -8.27
N THR A 135 7.46 -0.72 -7.09
CA THR A 135 8.40 -1.85 -6.92
C THR A 135 7.73 -2.91 -6.07
N ILE A 136 7.63 -4.15 -6.55
CA ILE A 136 6.68 -5.13 -5.98
C ILE A 136 7.24 -5.87 -4.75
N GLY A 137 8.56 -5.88 -4.56
CA GLY A 137 9.15 -6.37 -3.30
C GLY A 137 9.20 -7.90 -3.16
N ASN A 138 8.46 -8.64 -3.97
CA ASN A 138 8.18 -10.07 -3.77
C ASN A 138 8.64 -11.00 -4.91
N SER A 139 9.41 -10.47 -5.88
CA SER A 139 9.97 -11.23 -7.00
C SER A 139 11.46 -11.51 -6.84
N ILE A 140 12.01 -12.35 -7.72
CA ILE A 140 13.45 -12.63 -7.81
C ILE A 140 14.23 -11.31 -7.92
N TRP A 141 15.37 -11.17 -7.23
CA TRP A 141 16.14 -9.92 -7.11
C TRP A 141 16.34 -9.16 -8.42
N SER A 142 16.62 -9.86 -9.52
CA SER A 142 16.82 -9.27 -10.85
C SER A 142 15.62 -8.50 -11.38
N ASN A 143 14.41 -8.91 -10.98
CA ASN A 143 13.13 -8.36 -11.43
C ASN A 143 12.51 -7.40 -10.41
N ASN A 144 13.07 -7.34 -9.20
CA ASN A 144 12.56 -6.47 -8.15
C ASN A 144 13.18 -5.07 -8.24
N LYS A 145 12.72 -4.34 -9.25
CA LYS A 145 13.12 -2.97 -9.57
C LYS A 145 11.89 -2.07 -9.65
N VAL A 146 12.09 -0.78 -9.44
CA VAL A 146 11.11 0.24 -9.79
C VAL A 146 10.81 0.12 -11.28
N ARG A 147 9.54 0.01 -11.61
CA ARG A 147 9.04 -0.15 -12.97
C ARG A 147 7.72 0.58 -13.15
N GLU A 148 7.43 0.92 -14.40
CA GLU A 148 6.13 1.45 -14.79
C GLU A 148 5.35 0.33 -15.49
N SER A 149 4.17 -0.02 -14.98
CA SER A 149 3.34 -1.11 -15.51
C SER A 149 1.87 -0.70 -15.59
N SER A 150 1.06 -1.52 -16.26
CA SER A 150 -0.39 -1.33 -16.27
C SER A 150 -0.95 -1.35 -14.84
N ASN A 151 -1.93 -0.50 -14.57
CA ASN A 151 -2.64 -0.50 -13.30
C ASN A 151 -3.59 -1.71 -13.22
N THR A 152 -3.15 -2.75 -12.52
CA THR A 152 -3.91 -4.00 -12.36
C THR A 152 -4.45 -4.17 -10.94
N TRP A 153 -4.47 -3.11 -10.13
CA TRP A 153 -4.80 -3.19 -8.70
C TRP A 153 -6.16 -3.81 -8.43
N LEU A 154 -7.22 -3.37 -9.11
CA LEU A 154 -8.55 -3.97 -8.96
C LEU A 154 -8.65 -5.32 -9.66
N THR A 155 -8.24 -5.38 -10.94
CA THR A 155 -8.42 -6.59 -11.75
C THR A 155 -7.71 -7.81 -11.17
N SER A 156 -6.57 -7.61 -10.50
CA SER A 156 -5.83 -8.71 -9.87
C SER A 156 -6.58 -9.30 -8.67
N GLU A 157 -7.26 -8.46 -7.88
CA GLU A 157 -8.01 -8.92 -6.70
C GLU A 157 -9.42 -9.40 -7.07
N GLU A 158 -10.01 -8.89 -8.16
CA GLU A 158 -11.29 -9.33 -8.75
C GLU A 158 -11.18 -10.66 -9.56
N SER A 159 -9.97 -11.17 -9.79
CA SER A 159 -9.75 -12.34 -10.65
C SER A 159 -10.31 -13.64 -10.04
N PRO A 160 -11.00 -14.51 -10.82
CA PRO A 160 -11.50 -15.79 -10.33
C PRO A 160 -10.40 -16.67 -9.75
N GLY A 161 -10.64 -17.27 -8.57
CA GLY A 161 -9.64 -18.11 -7.89
C GLY A 161 -8.60 -17.32 -7.07
N SER A 162 -8.77 -16.01 -6.94
CA SER A 162 -8.08 -15.19 -5.95
C SER A 162 -8.36 -15.75 -4.54
N GLU A 163 -7.38 -16.45 -3.94
CA GLU A 163 -7.38 -16.78 -2.49
C GLU A 163 -7.19 -15.52 -1.62
N TYR A 164 -6.97 -14.37 -2.26
CA TYR A 164 -6.67 -13.13 -1.57
C TYR A 164 -7.94 -12.60 -0.92
N SER A 165 -8.03 -12.74 0.41
CA SER A 165 -9.00 -12.00 1.21
C SER A 165 -8.91 -10.53 0.79
N SER A 166 -9.93 -10.03 0.08
CA SER A 166 -9.93 -8.74 -0.61
C SER A 166 -9.21 -7.67 0.23
N PRO A 167 -7.95 -7.31 -0.11
CA PRO A 167 -7.22 -6.36 0.70
C PRO A 167 -7.93 -5.02 0.57
N MET A 168 -7.88 -4.24 1.65
CA MET A 168 -8.38 -2.89 1.60
C MET A 168 -7.45 -2.08 0.70
N ILE A 169 -7.99 -1.57 -0.42
CA ILE A 169 -7.30 -0.69 -1.35
C ILE A 169 -7.79 0.74 -1.10
N ILE A 170 -6.84 1.66 -0.94
CA ILE A 170 -7.11 3.07 -0.64
C ILE A 170 -6.41 3.92 -1.71
N GLY A 171 -7.20 4.77 -2.37
CA GLY A 171 -6.68 5.82 -3.24
C GLY A 171 -6.49 7.12 -2.45
N LEU A 172 -5.29 7.68 -2.53
CA LEU A 172 -4.90 8.92 -1.86
C LEU A 172 -4.56 9.98 -2.92
N ARG A 173 -5.10 11.18 -2.74
CA ARG A 173 -4.88 12.31 -3.63
C ARG A 173 -4.43 13.52 -2.83
N ILE A 174 -3.34 14.15 -3.27
CA ILE A 174 -2.85 15.39 -2.67
C ILE A 174 -3.74 16.54 -3.14
N LYS A 175 -4.33 17.26 -2.19
CA LYS A 175 -5.20 18.41 -2.44
C LYS A 175 -4.43 19.57 -3.07
N GLY A 176 -5.09 20.29 -3.98
CA GLY A 176 -4.57 21.55 -4.53
C GLY A 176 -3.33 21.44 -5.42
N THR A 177 -3.07 20.28 -6.02
CA THR A 177 -1.95 20.15 -6.97
C THR A 177 -2.29 20.77 -8.33
N THR A 178 -1.33 21.50 -8.90
CA THR A 178 -1.34 21.95 -10.30
C THR A 178 -0.91 20.82 -11.23
N ALA A 179 -1.20 20.94 -12.53
CA ALA A 179 -0.78 19.95 -13.52
C ALA A 179 0.76 19.82 -13.55
N GLU A 180 1.46 20.95 -13.50
CA GLU A 180 2.92 21.01 -13.52
C GLU A 180 3.54 20.38 -12.27
N GLN A 181 2.90 20.51 -11.10
CA GLN A 181 3.33 19.82 -9.89
C GLN A 181 3.18 18.30 -10.03
N ARG A 182 2.07 17.83 -10.61
CA ARG A 182 1.86 16.39 -10.85
C ARG A 182 2.87 15.84 -11.85
N ASP A 183 3.14 16.57 -12.92
CA ASP A 183 4.16 16.17 -13.88
C ASP A 183 5.54 16.05 -13.21
N ARG A 184 5.95 17.03 -12.38
CA ARG A 184 7.20 16.93 -11.60
C ARG A 184 7.23 15.74 -10.65
N MET A 185 6.12 15.39 -10.01
CA MET A 185 6.02 14.20 -9.15
C MET A 185 6.28 12.92 -9.96
N ILE A 186 5.68 12.83 -11.14
CA ILE A 186 5.84 11.65 -12.01
C ILE A 186 7.21 11.61 -12.66
N ASP A 187 7.77 12.74 -13.07
CA ASP A 187 9.14 12.81 -13.59
C ASP A 187 10.15 12.34 -12.55
N TYR A 188 9.98 12.76 -11.30
CA TYR A 188 10.78 12.24 -10.20
C TYR A 188 10.61 10.73 -10.03
N ALA A 189 9.39 10.21 -10.04
CA ALA A 189 9.15 8.76 -9.93
C ALA A 189 9.76 7.97 -11.12
N ARG A 190 9.64 8.50 -12.34
CA ARG A 190 10.23 7.93 -13.56
C ARG A 190 11.75 7.93 -13.52
N SER A 191 12.37 8.96 -12.92
CA SER A 191 13.82 9.00 -12.71
C SER A 191 14.35 7.85 -11.84
N LYS A 192 13.47 7.15 -11.12
CA LYS A 192 13.83 6.00 -10.28
C LYS A 192 13.62 4.66 -10.97
N ILE A 193 13.07 4.61 -12.19
CA ILE A 193 12.88 3.36 -12.92
C ILE A 193 14.24 2.64 -13.06
N GLY A 194 14.24 1.33 -12.78
CA GLY A 194 15.43 0.49 -12.79
C GLY A 194 16.12 0.37 -11.42
N TYR A 195 15.80 1.22 -10.45
CA TYR A 195 16.36 1.15 -9.10
C TYR A 195 15.91 -0.13 -8.41
N HIS A 196 16.82 -0.86 -7.78
CA HIS A 196 16.51 -2.11 -7.08
C HIS A 196 15.76 -1.86 -5.76
N TYR A 197 14.91 -2.82 -5.41
CA TYR A 197 14.22 -2.85 -4.12
C TYR A 197 15.20 -2.82 -2.95
N ASN A 198 14.90 -1.98 -1.95
CA ASN A 198 15.74 -1.84 -0.77
C ASN A 198 15.32 -2.80 0.34
N TYR A 199 15.85 -4.03 0.31
CA TYR A 199 15.57 -5.04 1.33
C TYR A 199 16.10 -4.70 2.72
N THR A 200 17.04 -3.76 2.83
CA THR A 200 17.55 -3.34 4.14
C THR A 200 16.62 -2.38 4.84
N PHE A 201 15.88 -1.54 4.11
CA PHE A 201 15.05 -0.43 4.62
C PHE A 201 15.74 0.60 5.54
N LEU A 202 16.95 0.29 6.03
CA LEU A 202 17.71 1.08 7.00
C LEU A 202 18.69 2.05 6.34
N PHE A 203 19.11 1.77 5.11
CA PHE A 203 20.10 2.56 4.40
C PHE A 203 19.57 2.90 3.02
N ASN A 204 19.65 4.18 2.65
CA ASN A 204 19.38 4.60 1.29
C ASN A 204 20.49 4.02 0.40
N ARG A 205 20.15 3.00 -0.39
CA ARG A 205 21.04 2.50 -1.43
C ARG A 205 20.86 3.40 -2.63
N ALA A 206 21.59 4.51 -2.65
CA ALA A 206 21.75 5.30 -3.86
C ALA A 206 22.36 4.36 -4.91
N ASN A 207 21.51 3.86 -5.81
CA ASN A 207 21.93 3.23 -7.05
C ASN A 207 21.71 4.25 -8.17
#